data_AF-A0A5E4FGI6-F1
#
_entry.id   AF-A0A5E4FGI6-F1
#
_cell.length_a   1.000
_cell.length_b   1.000
_cell.length_c   1.000
_cell.angle_alpha   90.00
_cell.angle_beta   90.00
_cell.angle_gamma   90.00
#
_symmetry.space_group_name_H-M   'P 1'
#
loop_
_entity.id
_entity.type
_entity.pdbx_description
1 polymer ?
#
loop_
_entity_poly.entity_id
_entity_poly.type
_entity_poly.pdbx_seq_one_letter_code
_entity_poly.pdbx_strand_id
1 'polypeptide(L)'
;MRLEKCWFCSSTVYPGHGIQFVRNDAKIFRFCRSKCHKNFKMKRNPRKVKWTKAYRRLRGKDMTQDSTFEFERKRNRPERYDRNLTANTLKAIKKIDKVRVDREARHHEERMKGKKAKEHREAAKELEQSISLVKAPSVLQQDPSFNLPIKVKVSQQQPDKSLAMMEE
;
A
#
# COMPACT_ATOMS: atom_id res chain seq x y z
N MET A 1 1.84 -10.20 25.09
CA MET A 1 0.66 -9.72 24.31
C MET A 1 0.85 -10.12 22.84
N ARG A 2 -0.17 -10.69 22.17
CA ARG A 2 -0.05 -11.16 20.78
C ARG A 2 -0.93 -10.34 19.84
N LEU A 3 -0.35 -9.91 18.73
CA LEU A 3 -1.08 -9.28 17.63
C LEU A 3 -1.57 -10.36 16.69
N GLU A 4 -2.88 -10.43 16.48
CA GLU A 4 -3.50 -11.42 15.61
C GLU A 4 -3.87 -10.81 14.26
N LYS A 5 -4.00 -11.64 13.23
CA LYS A 5 -4.49 -11.20 11.93
C LYS A 5 -6.00 -11.46 11.82
N CYS A 6 -6.73 -10.47 11.32
CA CYS A 6 -8.14 -10.64 11.03
C CYS A 6 -8.34 -11.65 9.91
N TRP A 7 -9.29 -12.55 10.07
CA TRP A 7 -9.60 -13.58 9.09
C TRP A 7 -10.05 -13.02 7.74
N PHE A 8 -10.81 -11.92 7.73
CA PHE A 8 -11.39 -11.34 6.50
C PHE A 8 -10.47 -10.31 5.85
N CYS A 9 -10.02 -9.32 6.62
CA CYS A 9 -9.24 -8.17 6.12
C CYS A 9 -7.73 -8.46 6.07
N SER A 10 -7.25 -9.45 6.82
CA SER A 10 -5.82 -9.69 7.14
C SER A 10 -5.10 -8.51 7.81
N SER A 11 -5.82 -7.47 8.23
CA SER A 11 -5.26 -6.41 9.07
C SER A 11 -4.96 -6.91 10.47
N THR A 12 -4.06 -6.23 11.15
CA THR A 12 -3.68 -6.52 12.53
C THR A 12 -4.82 -6.19 13.49
N VAL A 13 -5.07 -7.08 14.46
CA VAL A 13 -6.04 -6.94 15.54
C VAL A 13 -5.28 -6.76 16.83
N TYR A 14 -5.44 -5.59 17.45
CA TYR A 14 -4.88 -5.27 18.75
C TYR A 14 -5.80 -5.77 19.86
N PRO A 15 -5.27 -6.06 21.06
CA PRO A 15 -6.10 -6.46 22.20
C PRO A 15 -7.14 -5.40 22.56
N GLY A 16 -8.31 -5.86 22.99
CA GLY A 16 -9.46 -4.98 23.26
C GLY A 16 -10.17 -4.48 21.99
N HIS A 17 -9.73 -4.87 20.78
CA HIS A 17 -10.36 -4.46 19.54
C HIS A 17 -10.97 -5.63 18.77
N GLY A 18 -12.08 -5.36 18.09
CA GLY A 18 -12.71 -6.31 17.19
C GLY A 18 -13.62 -7.33 17.89
N ILE A 19 -13.90 -8.43 17.20
CA ILE A 19 -14.81 -9.49 17.66
C ILE A 19 -14.18 -10.84 17.35
N GLN A 20 -14.34 -11.80 18.26
CA GLN A 20 -13.97 -13.20 18.05
C GLN A 20 -15.24 -14.03 17.91
N PHE A 21 -15.33 -14.80 16.83
CA PHE A 21 -16.37 -15.80 16.62
C PHE A 21 -15.75 -17.19 16.73
N VAL A 22 -16.29 -18.03 17.60
CA VAL A 22 -15.89 -19.43 17.75
C VAL A 22 -16.98 -20.27 17.11
N ARG A 23 -16.60 -21.10 16.14
CA ARG A 23 -17.51 -22.03 15.47
C ARG A 23 -17.46 -23.39 16.16
N ASN A 24 -18.51 -24.19 15.99
CA ASN A 24 -18.65 -25.51 16.61
C ASN A 24 -17.48 -26.48 16.32
N ASP A 25 -16.74 -26.30 15.22
CA ASP A 25 -15.52 -27.06 14.91
C ASP A 25 -14.26 -26.55 15.64
N ALA A 26 -14.46 -25.83 16.76
CA ALA A 26 -13.44 -25.14 17.54
C ALA A 26 -12.56 -24.14 16.75
N LYS A 27 -12.97 -23.75 15.52
CA LYS A 27 -12.22 -22.75 14.76
C LYS A 27 -12.54 -21.35 15.25
N ILE A 28 -11.48 -20.62 15.51
CA ILE A 28 -11.52 -19.25 16.01
C ILE A 28 -11.33 -18.28 14.84
N PHE A 29 -12.35 -17.47 14.59
CA PHE A 29 -12.32 -16.40 13.61
C PHE A 29 -12.22 -15.05 14.33
N ARG A 30 -11.09 -14.36 14.16
CA ARG A 30 -10.89 -13.01 14.70
C ARG A 30 -11.18 -11.96 13.64
N PHE A 31 -11.92 -10.92 14.00
CA PHE A 31 -12.29 -9.84 13.09
C PHE A 31 -11.78 -8.49 13.57
N CYS A 32 -11.17 -7.71 12.67
CA CYS A 32 -10.67 -6.37 12.95
C CYS A 32 -11.80 -5.39 13.33
N ARG A 33 -12.94 -5.42 12.63
CA ARG A 33 -14.05 -4.47 12.78
C ARG A 33 -15.39 -5.13 12.46
N SER A 34 -16.49 -4.48 12.86
CA SER A 34 -17.86 -4.92 12.55
C SER A 34 -18.11 -5.12 11.05
N LYS A 35 -17.49 -4.30 10.18
CA LYS A 35 -17.52 -4.48 8.70
C LYS A 35 -17.07 -5.88 8.28
N CYS A 36 -15.97 -6.39 8.85
CA CYS A 36 -15.45 -7.71 8.50
C CYS A 36 -16.36 -8.83 9.01
N HIS A 37 -16.85 -8.67 10.23
CA HIS A 37 -17.77 -9.62 10.84
C HIS A 37 -19.11 -9.71 10.09
N LYS A 38 -19.70 -8.56 9.69
CA LYS A 38 -20.92 -8.52 8.88
C LYS A 38 -20.72 -9.18 7.51
N ASN A 39 -19.61 -8.90 6.82
CA ASN A 39 -19.31 -9.55 5.54
C ASN A 39 -19.11 -11.07 5.67
N PHE A 40 -18.52 -11.53 6.78
CA PHE A 40 -18.42 -12.95 7.10
C PHE A 40 -19.80 -13.58 7.33
N LYS A 41 -20.68 -12.93 8.10
CA LYS A 41 -22.08 -13.38 8.30
C LYS A 41 -22.85 -13.46 6.99
N MET A 42 -22.63 -12.52 6.07
CA MET A 42 -23.17 -12.53 4.70
C MET A 42 -22.50 -13.56 3.78
N LYS A 43 -21.62 -14.42 4.30
CA LYS A 43 -20.90 -15.46 3.55
C LYS A 43 -20.13 -14.94 2.32
N ARG A 44 -19.70 -13.67 2.34
CA ARG A 44 -18.91 -13.10 1.24
C ARG A 44 -17.51 -13.70 1.24
N ASN A 45 -17.03 -14.13 0.07
CA ASN A 45 -15.68 -14.66 -0.05
C ASN A 45 -14.64 -13.52 -0.07
N PRO A 46 -13.69 -13.42 0.89
CA PRO A 46 -12.69 -12.36 0.91
C PRO A 46 -11.84 -12.33 -0.37
N ARG A 47 -11.61 -13.48 -1.02
CA ARG A 47 -10.86 -13.56 -2.29
C ARG A 47 -11.54 -12.83 -3.46
N LYS A 48 -12.84 -12.55 -3.38
CA LYS A 48 -13.60 -11.78 -4.38
C LYS A 48 -13.76 -10.30 -3.99
N VAL A 49 -13.50 -9.95 -2.72
CA VAL A 49 -13.70 -8.59 -2.19
C VAL A 49 -12.43 -7.76 -2.38
N LYS A 50 -12.51 -6.76 -3.28
CA LYS A 50 -11.37 -6.00 -3.84
C LYS A 50 -10.44 -5.35 -2.83
N TRP A 51 -10.95 -4.93 -1.67
CA TRP A 51 -10.18 -4.20 -0.66
C TRP A 51 -9.41 -5.10 0.32
N THR A 52 -9.67 -6.41 0.33
CA THR A 52 -8.97 -7.34 1.24
C THR A 52 -7.57 -7.67 0.73
N LYS A 53 -6.66 -7.99 1.65
CA LYS A 53 -5.32 -8.48 1.30
C LYS A 53 -5.35 -9.83 0.58
N ALA A 54 -6.33 -10.68 0.88
CA ALA A 54 -6.53 -11.95 0.16
C ALA A 54 -6.81 -11.73 -1.34
N TYR A 55 -7.65 -10.77 -1.70
CA TYR A 55 -7.88 -10.39 -3.10
C TYR A 55 -6.62 -9.82 -3.75
N ARG A 56 -5.91 -8.93 -3.04
CA ARG A 56 -4.67 -8.30 -3.55
C ARG A 56 -3.60 -9.34 -3.86
N ARG A 57 -3.38 -10.30 -2.96
CA ARG A 57 -2.47 -11.44 -3.14
C ARG A 57 -2.82 -12.27 -4.38
N LEU A 58 -4.09 -12.66 -4.52
CA LEU A 58 -4.54 -13.51 -5.63
C LEU A 58 -4.42 -12.81 -7.00
N ARG A 59 -4.58 -11.49 -7.04
CA ARG A 59 -4.51 -10.69 -8.27
C ARG A 59 -3.11 -10.10 -8.53
N GLY A 60 -2.08 -10.57 -7.83
CA GLY A 60 -0.70 -10.11 -8.02
C GLY A 60 -0.49 -8.62 -7.71
N LYS A 61 -1.31 -8.01 -6.84
CA LYS A 61 -1.17 -6.60 -6.46
C LYS A 61 -0.10 -6.38 -5.39
N ASP A 62 0.07 -7.37 -4.51
CA ASP A 62 1.05 -7.36 -3.43
C ASP A 62 2.10 -8.43 -3.75
N MET A 63 3.35 -8.22 -3.36
CA MET A 63 4.41 -9.23 -3.47
C MET A 63 4.06 -10.43 -2.60
N THR A 64 4.02 -11.65 -3.17
CA THR A 64 3.49 -12.84 -2.49
C THR A 64 4.53 -13.90 -2.16
N GLN A 65 5.61 -13.95 -2.92
CA GLN A 65 6.73 -14.88 -2.78
C GLN A 65 7.98 -14.06 -2.49
N ASP A 66 8.31 -13.88 -1.22
CA ASP A 66 9.52 -13.19 -0.79
C ASP A 66 10.11 -13.90 0.43
N SER A 67 11.44 -13.97 0.49
CA SER A 67 12.15 -14.60 1.60
C SER A 67 11.95 -13.86 2.92
N THR A 68 11.62 -12.56 2.87
CA THR A 68 11.34 -11.78 4.09
C THR A 68 10.13 -12.32 4.87
N PHE A 69 9.17 -12.96 4.20
CA PHE A 69 7.98 -13.51 4.86
C PHE A 69 8.26 -14.77 5.69
N GLU A 70 9.35 -15.48 5.42
CA GLU A 70 9.71 -16.70 6.17
C GLU A 70 10.07 -16.40 7.62
N PHE A 71 10.55 -15.18 7.91
CA PHE A 71 10.90 -14.75 9.25
C PHE A 71 9.68 -14.55 10.17
N GLU A 72 8.49 -14.27 9.63
CA GLU A 72 7.24 -14.09 10.41
C GLU A 72 6.58 -15.42 10.84
N ARG A 73 7.20 -16.57 10.57
CA ARG A 73 6.64 -17.89 10.88
C ARG A 73 6.37 -18.10 12.38
N LYS A 74 5.27 -18.76 12.70
CA LYS A 74 4.96 -19.16 14.08
C LYS A 74 5.89 -20.29 14.53
N ARG A 75 6.66 -20.05 15.60
CA ARG A 75 7.48 -21.07 16.26
C ARG A 75 6.64 -21.79 17.31
N ASN A 76 6.50 -23.11 17.19
CA ASN A 76 5.78 -23.93 18.15
C ASN A 76 6.70 -24.49 19.25
N ARG A 77 8.02 -24.55 19.00
CA ARG A 77 9.03 -24.92 19.99
C ARG A 77 9.66 -23.65 20.58
N PRO A 78 9.58 -23.44 21.89
CA PRO A 78 10.30 -22.35 22.54
C PRO A 78 11.79 -22.68 22.64
N GLU A 79 12.62 -21.65 22.59
CA GLU A 79 14.05 -21.71 22.87
C GLU A 79 14.30 -21.14 24.27
N ARG A 80 15.41 -21.55 24.90
CA ARG A 80 15.85 -20.92 26.15
C ARG A 80 16.20 -19.46 25.87
N TYR A 81 15.90 -18.59 26.83
CA TYR A 81 16.21 -17.17 26.70
C TYR A 81 17.74 -16.95 26.70
N ASP A 82 18.20 -16.22 25.70
CA ASP A 82 19.56 -15.68 25.63
C ASP A 82 19.47 -14.19 25.27
N ARG A 83 20.16 -13.35 26.07
CA ARG A 83 20.19 -11.90 25.90
C ARG A 83 20.88 -11.50 24.59
N ASN A 84 21.98 -12.17 24.22
CA ASN A 84 22.74 -11.88 23.02
C ASN A 84 21.92 -12.20 21.77
N LEU A 85 21.26 -13.38 21.77
CA LEU A 85 20.33 -13.77 20.71
C LEU A 85 19.19 -12.76 20.56
N THR A 86 18.59 -12.33 21.68
CA THR A 86 17.49 -11.36 21.67
C THR A 86 17.93 -10.01 21.10
N ALA A 87 19.09 -9.50 21.53
CA ALA A 87 19.65 -8.24 21.05
C ALA A 87 19.93 -8.28 19.53
N ASN A 88 20.52 -9.38 19.04
CA ASN A 88 20.77 -9.58 17.62
C ASN A 88 19.47 -9.70 16.81
N THR A 89 18.46 -10.37 17.36
CA THR A 89 17.14 -10.51 16.73
C THR A 89 16.44 -9.15 16.57
N LEU A 90 16.49 -8.28 17.59
CA LEU A 90 15.90 -6.94 17.52
C LEU A 90 16.57 -6.07 16.44
N LYS A 91 17.90 -6.17 16.29
CA LYS A 91 18.63 -5.51 15.20
C LYS A 91 18.24 -6.06 13.83
N ALA A 92 18.13 -7.38 13.71
CA ALA A 92 17.75 -8.05 12.47
C ALA A 92 16.33 -7.69 12.01
N ILE A 93 15.35 -7.63 12.92
CA ILE A 93 13.95 -7.28 12.60
C ILE A 93 13.88 -5.93 11.87
N LYS A 94 14.55 -4.88 12.40
CA LYS A 94 14.56 -3.55 11.77
C LYS A 94 15.13 -3.59 10.35
N LYS A 95 16.19 -4.37 10.12
CA LYS A 95 16.80 -4.52 8.80
C LYS A 95 15.88 -5.27 7.83
N ILE A 96 15.23 -6.33 8.28
CA ILE A 96 14.27 -7.11 7.48
C ILE A 96 13.07 -6.24 7.08
N ASP A 97 12.55 -5.42 8.00
CA ASP A 97 11.44 -4.51 7.71
C ASP A 97 11.79 -3.48 6.64
N LYS A 98 13.00 -2.87 6.70
CA LYS A 98 13.49 -1.95 5.65
C LYS A 98 13.51 -2.65 4.29
N VAL A 99 14.17 -3.81 4.21
CA VAL A 99 14.27 -4.61 2.96
C VAL A 99 12.89 -4.97 2.41
N ARG A 100 11.92 -5.31 3.28
CA ARG A 100 10.55 -5.61 2.88
C ARG A 100 9.85 -4.40 2.27
N VAL A 101 9.96 -3.23 2.91
CA VAL A 101 9.35 -1.98 2.40
C VAL A 101 9.95 -1.60 1.06
N ASP A 102 11.27 -1.66 0.92
CA ASP A 102 11.97 -1.33 -0.33
C ASP A 102 11.58 -2.29 -1.47
N ARG A 103 11.43 -3.59 -1.17
CA ARG A 103 10.95 -4.60 -2.13
C ARG A 103 9.49 -4.37 -2.54
N GLU A 104 8.62 -4.02 -1.60
CA GLU A 104 7.22 -3.71 -1.88
C GLU A 104 7.10 -2.44 -2.76
N ALA A 105 7.92 -1.42 -2.49
CA ALA A 105 7.98 -0.20 -3.29
C ALA A 105 8.39 -0.48 -4.73
N ARG A 106 9.47 -1.25 -4.94
CA ARG A 106 9.90 -1.64 -6.29
C ARG A 106 8.83 -2.42 -7.06
N HIS A 107 8.20 -3.41 -6.42
CA HIS A 107 7.09 -4.15 -7.05
C HIS A 107 5.91 -3.23 -7.42
N HIS A 108 5.64 -2.21 -6.60
CA HIS A 108 4.63 -1.22 -6.90
C HIS A 108 5.01 -0.35 -8.11
N GLU A 109 6.26 0.12 -8.18
CA GLU A 109 6.79 0.92 -9.29
C GLU A 109 6.75 0.15 -10.61
N GLU A 110 7.21 -1.09 -10.62
CA GLU A 110 7.17 -1.99 -11.79
C GLU A 110 5.74 -2.17 -12.31
N ARG A 111 4.77 -2.33 -11.41
CA ARG A 111 3.35 -2.47 -11.77
C ARG A 111 2.74 -1.18 -12.33
N MET A 112 3.23 -0.01 -11.89
CA MET A 112 2.75 1.29 -12.38
C MET A 112 3.51 1.76 -13.63
N LYS A 113 4.61 1.09 -14.00
CA LYS A 113 5.39 1.39 -15.20
C LYS A 113 4.49 1.34 -16.44
N GLY A 114 4.58 2.37 -17.29
CA GLY A 114 3.77 2.49 -18.51
C GLY A 114 2.38 3.11 -18.33
N LYS A 115 1.86 3.24 -17.10
CA LYS A 115 0.55 3.90 -16.87
C LYS A 115 0.55 5.35 -17.35
N LYS A 116 1.60 6.12 -17.03
CA LYS A 116 1.75 7.52 -17.48
C LYS A 116 1.75 7.65 -19.00
N ALA A 117 2.46 6.78 -19.71
CA ALA A 117 2.50 6.79 -21.17
C ALA A 117 1.11 6.49 -21.78
N LYS A 118 0.38 5.55 -21.17
CA LYS A 118 -1.00 5.24 -21.54
C LYS A 118 -1.93 6.44 -21.28
N GLU A 119 -1.83 7.07 -20.12
CA GLU A 119 -2.60 8.27 -19.76
C GLU A 119 -2.32 9.42 -20.75
N HIS A 120 -1.06 9.67 -21.10
CA HIS A 120 -0.72 10.68 -22.12
C HIS A 120 -1.32 10.35 -23.50
N ARG A 121 -1.30 9.08 -23.90
CA ARG A 121 -1.90 8.64 -25.17
C ARG A 121 -3.42 8.79 -25.18
N GLU A 122 -4.07 8.48 -24.06
CA GLU A 122 -5.52 8.64 -23.90
C GLU A 122 -5.89 10.12 -23.90
N ALA A 123 -5.16 10.96 -23.15
CA ALA A 123 -5.37 12.41 -23.14
C ALA A 123 -5.16 13.06 -24.51
N ALA A 124 -4.16 12.62 -25.28
CA ALA A 124 -3.95 13.11 -26.64
C ALA A 124 -5.15 12.77 -27.56
N LYS A 125 -5.67 11.54 -27.49
CA LYS A 125 -6.88 11.12 -28.22
C LYS A 125 -8.12 11.89 -27.78
N GLU A 126 -8.26 12.14 -26.49
CA GLU A 126 -9.36 12.95 -25.96
C GLU A 126 -9.30 14.37 -26.51
N LEU A 127 -8.13 15.02 -26.52
CA LEU A 127 -7.95 16.35 -27.11
C LEU A 127 -8.29 16.39 -28.61
N GLU A 128 -7.89 15.37 -29.37
CA GLU A 128 -8.24 15.25 -30.79
C GLU A 128 -9.75 15.13 -31.00
N GLN A 129 -10.44 14.31 -30.20
CA GLN A 129 -11.90 14.09 -30.31
C GLN A 129 -12.72 15.28 -29.80
N SER A 130 -12.25 15.93 -28.74
CA SER A 130 -12.96 17.01 -28.04
C SER A 130 -12.47 18.40 -28.43
N ILE A 131 -11.88 18.54 -29.62
CA ILE A 131 -11.32 19.81 -30.10
C ILE A 131 -12.36 20.95 -30.09
N SER A 132 -13.64 20.62 -30.26
CA SER A 132 -14.77 21.57 -30.24
C SER A 132 -15.10 22.12 -28.83
N LEU A 133 -14.74 21.40 -27.77
CA LEU A 133 -14.96 21.82 -26.39
C LEU A 133 -13.85 22.73 -25.87
N VAL A 134 -12.71 22.79 -26.57
CA VAL A 134 -11.54 23.58 -26.18
C VAL A 134 -11.49 24.86 -27.02
N LYS A 135 -11.69 26.01 -26.39
CA LYS A 135 -11.43 27.30 -27.04
C LYS A 135 -9.94 27.46 -27.30
N ALA A 136 -9.57 27.96 -28.48
CA ALA A 136 -8.20 28.25 -28.81
C ALA A 136 -7.59 29.22 -27.77
N PRO A 137 -6.34 29.00 -27.32
CA PRO A 137 -5.71 29.80 -26.27
C PRO A 137 -5.58 31.29 -26.64
N SER A 138 -5.56 31.63 -27.92
CA SER A 138 -5.60 33.01 -28.43
C SER A 138 -6.92 33.72 -28.14
N VAL A 139 -8.05 33.00 -28.20
CA VAL A 139 -9.39 33.56 -27.91
C VAL A 139 -9.53 33.85 -26.41
N LEU A 140 -8.95 32.99 -25.55
CA LEU A 140 -8.93 33.20 -24.09
C LEU A 140 -8.07 34.41 -23.67
N GLN A 141 -7.04 34.78 -24.44
CA GLN A 141 -6.20 35.94 -24.16
C GLN A 141 -6.88 37.28 -24.50
N GLN A 142 -7.90 37.25 -25.36
CA GLN A 142 -8.64 38.44 -25.79
C GLN A 142 -9.84 38.74 -24.88
N ASP A 143 -10.26 37.79 -24.03
CA ASP A 143 -11.33 37.98 -23.06
C ASP A 143 -10.85 38.94 -21.92
N PRO A 144 -11.37 40.19 -21.83
CA PRO A 144 -10.87 41.20 -20.90
C PRO A 144 -11.16 40.89 -19.41
N SER A 145 -11.90 39.82 -19.14
CA SER A 145 -12.26 39.32 -17.81
C SER A 145 -11.32 38.21 -17.29
N PHE A 146 -10.40 37.70 -18.12
CA PHE A 146 -9.43 36.65 -17.74
C PHE A 146 -8.00 37.20 -17.61
N ASN A 147 -7.69 37.80 -16.45
CA ASN A 147 -6.30 38.04 -16.05
C ASN A 147 -5.67 36.71 -15.61
N LEU A 148 -5.06 35.97 -16.55
CA LEU A 148 -4.21 34.83 -16.18
C LEU A 148 -3.02 35.36 -15.34
N PRO A 149 -2.75 34.81 -14.15
CA PRO A 149 -1.58 35.19 -13.39
C PRO A 149 -0.33 34.86 -14.23
N ILE A 150 0.50 35.88 -14.45
CA ILE A 150 1.79 35.78 -15.11
C ILE A 150 2.53 34.58 -14.49
N LYS A 151 2.82 33.55 -15.30
CA LYS A 151 3.69 32.44 -14.87
C LYS A 151 5.09 33.01 -14.65
N VAL A 152 5.37 33.44 -13.44
CA VAL A 152 6.74 33.66 -12.96
C VAL A 152 7.44 32.31 -13.07
N LYS A 153 8.56 32.25 -13.81
CA LYS A 153 9.44 31.08 -13.80
C LYS A 153 10.02 30.94 -12.40
N VAL A 154 9.35 30.16 -11.55
CA VAL A 154 9.93 29.70 -10.29
C VAL A 154 11.05 28.74 -10.68
N SER A 155 12.31 29.15 -10.49
CA SER A 155 13.44 28.25 -10.57
C SER A 155 13.23 27.18 -9.51
N GLN A 156 12.97 25.94 -9.93
CA GLN A 156 12.98 24.82 -9.00
C GLN A 156 14.42 24.66 -8.52
N GLN A 157 14.72 25.13 -7.30
CA GLN A 157 15.93 24.74 -6.61
C GLN A 157 15.91 23.22 -6.52
N GLN A 158 16.95 22.58 -7.05
CA GLN A 158 17.11 21.14 -6.86
C GLN A 158 17.19 20.88 -5.35
N PRO A 159 16.51 19.86 -4.81
CA PRO A 159 16.69 19.50 -3.42
C PRO A 159 18.16 19.10 -3.23
N ASP A 160 18.86 19.87 -2.40
CA ASP A 160 20.25 19.62 -2.02
C ASP A 160 20.39 18.18 -1.52
N LYS A 161 21.05 17.36 -2.34
CA LYS A 161 21.45 15.98 -2.00
C LYS A 161 22.58 15.93 -0.95
N SER A 162 22.92 17.04 -0.31
CA SER A 162 24.06 17.15 0.60
C SER A 162 23.77 16.79 2.06
N LEU A 163 22.51 16.49 2.45
CA LEU A 163 22.16 16.17 3.85
C LEU A 163 21.91 14.68 4.13
N ALA A 164 22.28 13.79 3.21
CA ALA A 164 22.24 12.34 3.41
C ALA A 164 23.63 11.69 3.65
N MET A 165 24.67 12.50 3.87
CA MET A 165 26.04 12.04 4.19
C MET A 165 26.55 12.52 5.56
N MET A 166 25.65 12.90 6.49
CA MET A 166 26.03 13.30 7.86
C MET A 166 25.24 12.55 8.94
N GLU A 167 24.96 11.27 8.71
CA GLU A 167 24.65 10.31 9.79
C GLU A 167 25.33 8.98 9.44
N GLU A 168 26.66 8.97 9.52
CA GLU A 168 27.42 7.79 9.93
C GLU A 168 27.44 7.69 11.46
#